data_AF-A0A955YE52-F1
#
_entry.id   AF-A0A955YE52-F1
#
_cell.length_a   1.000
_cell.length_b   1.000
_cell.length_c   1.000
_cell.angle_alpha   90.00
_cell.angle_beta   90.00
_cell.angle_gamma   90.00
#
_symmetry.space_group_name_H-M   'P 1'
#
loop_
_entity.id
_entity.type
_entity.pdbx_description
1 polymer ?
#
loop_
_entity_poly.entity_id
_entity_poly.type
_entity_poly.pdbx_seq_one_letter_code
_entity_poly.pdbx_strand_id
1 'polypeptide(L)'
;ASRVLAAAGVPEAEAPALLAPLARQSIVNAGLHGPARSLTGPVARGDEATLQAHRDALVSAGLEELLPLYDELTRRARLLVDEKAVVGGRLGAKV
;
A
#
# COMPACT_ATOMS: atom_id res chain seq x y z
N ALA A 1 4.63 -6.36 7.85
CA ALA A 1 3.50 -5.71 8.57
C ALA A 1 3.46 -6.12 10.05
N SER A 2 3.26 -7.39 10.42
CA SER A 2 3.20 -7.79 11.84
C SER A 2 4.46 -7.42 12.63
N ARG A 3 5.65 -7.66 12.06
CA ARG A 3 6.93 -7.24 12.64
C ARG A 3 7.06 -5.72 12.84
N VAL A 4 6.43 -4.93 11.96
CA VAL A 4 6.42 -3.45 12.07
C VAL A 4 5.51 -3.01 13.21
N LEU A 5 4.34 -3.64 13.38
CA LEU A 5 3.48 -3.39 14.53
C LEU A 5 4.17 -3.76 15.86
N ALA A 6 4.88 -4.89 15.88
CA ALA A 6 5.67 -5.31 17.04
C ALA A 6 6.76 -4.28 17.39
N ALA A 7 7.50 -3.79 16.40
CA ALA A 7 8.48 -2.72 16.60
C ALA A 7 7.84 -1.40 17.09
N ALA A 8 6.56 -1.18 16.81
CA ALA A 8 5.78 -0.04 17.30
C ALA A 8 5.12 -0.26 18.68
N GLY A 9 5.42 -1.38 19.35
CA GLY A 9 4.93 -1.68 20.71
C GLY A 9 3.63 -2.49 20.78
N VAL A 10 3.12 -2.99 19.65
CA VAL A 10 1.96 -3.90 19.64
C VAL A 10 2.42 -5.32 20.00
N PRO A 11 1.74 -6.03 20.91
CA PRO A 11 2.07 -7.42 21.19
C PRO A 11 2.03 -8.29 19.91
N GLU A 12 3.04 -9.12 19.70
CA GLU A 12 3.17 -9.90 18.46
C GLU A 12 1.96 -10.82 18.21
N ALA A 13 1.38 -11.36 19.29
CA ALA A 13 0.18 -12.19 19.25
C ALA A 13 -1.08 -11.44 18.77
N GLU A 14 -1.13 -10.11 18.95
CA GLU A 14 -2.28 -9.28 18.57
C GLU A 14 -2.19 -8.76 17.13
N ALA A 15 -0.97 -8.64 16.59
CA ALA A 15 -0.72 -8.08 15.27
C ALA A 15 -1.54 -8.75 14.13
N PRO A 16 -1.67 -10.09 14.06
CA PRO A 16 -2.51 -10.73 13.04
C PRO A 16 -3.97 -10.32 13.12
N ALA A 17 -4.54 -10.22 14.33
CA ALA A 17 -5.94 -9.86 14.52
C ALA A 17 -6.23 -8.40 14.10
N LEU A 18 -5.26 -7.49 14.31
CA LEU A 18 -5.36 -6.09 13.88
C LEU A 18 -5.21 -5.95 12.35
N LEU A 19 -4.36 -6.75 11.72
CA LEU A 19 -4.07 -6.66 10.28
C LEU A 19 -5.10 -7.40 9.40
N ALA A 20 -5.66 -8.50 9.90
CA ALA A 20 -6.61 -9.34 9.16
C ALA A 20 -7.80 -8.56 8.55
N PRO A 21 -8.52 -7.68 9.28
CA PRO A 21 -9.64 -6.94 8.70
C PRO A 21 -9.19 -5.99 7.57
N LEU A 22 -8.02 -5.37 7.68
CA LEU A 22 -7.47 -4.48 6.64
C LEU A 22 -7.14 -5.24 5.36
N ALA A 23 -6.49 -6.39 5.49
CA ALA A 23 -6.16 -7.24 4.34
C ALA A 23 -7.44 -7.78 3.65
N ARG A 24 -8.41 -8.24 4.45
CA ARG A 24 -9.72 -8.70 3.94
C ARG A 24 -10.43 -7.60 3.17
N GLN A 25 -10.55 -6.41 3.75
CA GLN A 25 -11.26 -5.31 3.09
C GLN A 25 -10.56 -4.88 1.80
N SER A 26 -9.22 -4.91 1.76
CA SER A 26 -8.45 -4.61 0.55
C SER A 26 -8.77 -5.58 -0.59
N ILE A 27 -8.87 -6.88 -0.30
CA ILE A 27 -9.25 -7.92 -1.27
C ILE A 27 -10.70 -7.74 -1.74
N VAL A 28 -11.63 -7.50 -0.81
CA VAL A 28 -13.05 -7.27 -1.12
C VAL A 28 -13.20 -6.07 -2.06
N ASN A 29 -12.57 -4.95 -1.72
CA ASN A 29 -12.62 -3.75 -2.56
C ASN A 29 -12.02 -4.01 -3.94
N ALA A 30 -10.88 -4.71 -4.03
CA ALA A 30 -10.27 -5.05 -5.31
C ALA A 30 -11.18 -5.93 -6.17
N GLY A 31 -11.92 -6.87 -5.58
CA GLY A 31 -12.92 -7.69 -6.29
C GLY A 31 -14.11 -6.88 -6.81
N LEU A 32 -14.61 -5.92 -6.02
CA LEU A 32 -15.79 -5.12 -6.38
C LEU A 32 -15.49 -4.02 -7.41
N HIS A 33 -14.33 -3.36 -7.31
CA HIS A 33 -14.04 -2.19 -8.15
C HIS A 33 -12.82 -2.37 -9.06
N GLY A 34 -12.09 -3.48 -8.96
CA GLY A 34 -10.83 -3.69 -9.68
C GLY A 34 -9.63 -3.05 -8.96
N PRO A 35 -8.42 -3.61 -9.11
CA PRO A 35 -7.25 -3.24 -8.31
C PRO A 35 -6.84 -1.76 -8.46
N ALA A 36 -6.85 -1.22 -9.68
CA ALA A 36 -6.47 0.17 -9.93
C ALA A 36 -7.42 1.20 -9.29
N ARG A 37 -8.73 0.93 -9.27
CA ARG A 37 -9.71 1.83 -8.62
C ARG A 37 -9.75 1.67 -7.11
N SER A 38 -9.46 0.47 -6.61
CA SER A 38 -9.45 0.16 -5.18
C SER A 38 -8.15 0.51 -4.48
N LEU A 39 -7.09 0.85 -5.23
CA LEU A 39 -5.83 1.29 -4.66
C LEU A 39 -6.04 2.60 -3.88
N THR A 40 -5.57 2.60 -2.63
CA THR A 40 -5.57 3.76 -1.73
C THR A 40 -4.18 3.97 -1.14
N GLY A 41 -4.04 4.88 -0.18
CA GLY A 41 -2.79 5.14 0.52
C GLY A 41 -1.91 6.20 -0.16
N PRO A 42 -0.68 6.39 0.35
CA PRO A 42 0.21 7.48 -0.08
C PRO A 42 0.57 7.42 -1.57
N VAL A 43 0.79 6.22 -2.12
CA VAL A 43 1.07 6.04 -3.56
C VAL A 43 -0.07 6.58 -4.43
N ALA A 44 -1.32 6.24 -4.09
CA ALA A 44 -2.49 6.67 -4.86
C ALA A 44 -2.70 8.19 -4.88
N ARG A 45 -2.12 8.92 -3.92
CA ARG A 45 -2.21 10.39 -3.81
C ARG A 45 -0.90 11.10 -4.17
N GLY A 46 0.16 10.38 -4.54
CA GLY A 46 1.48 10.96 -4.82
C GLY A 46 2.19 11.54 -3.59
N ASP A 47 1.90 11.03 -2.39
CA ASP A 47 2.48 11.51 -1.14
C ASP A 47 3.86 10.88 -0.88
N GLU A 48 4.87 11.42 -1.55
CA GLU A 48 6.26 10.95 -1.47
C GLU A 48 6.89 11.19 -0.09
N ALA A 49 6.46 12.24 0.63
CA ALA A 49 6.94 12.51 1.98
C ALA A 49 6.59 11.37 2.94
N THR A 50 5.34 10.87 2.87
CA THR A 50 4.92 9.70 3.64
C THR A 50 5.66 8.43 3.23
N LEU A 51 5.94 8.23 1.93
CA LEU A 51 6.72 7.07 1.47
C LEU A 51 8.16 7.09 2.00
N GLN A 52 8.80 8.25 2.03
CA GLN A 52 10.13 8.41 2.61
C GLN A 52 10.11 8.16 4.12
N ALA A 53 9.14 8.72 4.84
CA ALA A 53 8.98 8.51 6.28
C ALA A 53 8.79 7.03 6.64
N HIS A 54 8.07 6.26 5.82
CA HIS A 54 7.94 4.81 6.01
C HIS A 54 9.27 4.07 5.87
N ARG A 55 10.09 4.43 4.88
CA ARG A 55 11.43 3.84 4.69
C ARG A 55 12.32 4.16 5.89
N ASP A 56 12.33 5.41 6.33
CA ASP A 56 13.12 5.86 7.48
C ASP A 56 12.68 5.15 8.77
N ALA A 57 11.38 4.91 8.93
CA ALA A 57 10.83 4.14 10.05
C ALA A 57 11.26 2.67 10.02
N LEU A 58 11.34 2.03 8.84
CA LEU A 58 11.84 0.66 8.72
C LEU A 58 13.31 0.56 9.13
N VAL A 59 14.15 1.51 8.69
CA VAL A 59 15.57 1.56 9.10
C VAL A 59 15.70 1.81 10.60
N SER A 60 14.96 2.78 11.13
CA SER A 60 15.01 3.13 12.56
C SER A 60 14.56 1.98 13.47
N ALA A 61 13.71 1.08 12.95
CA ALA A 61 13.23 -0.10 13.65
C ALA A 61 14.16 -1.33 13.49
N GLY A 62 15.28 -1.24 12.77
CA GLY A 62 16.15 -2.38 12.48
C GLY A 62 15.48 -3.42 11.56
N LEU A 63 14.63 -2.96 10.65
CA LEU A 63 13.88 -3.76 9.69
C LEU A 63 14.28 -3.41 8.24
N GLU A 64 15.52 -2.97 8.02
CA GLU A 64 16.02 -2.55 6.71
C GLU A 64 15.96 -3.65 5.65
N GLU A 65 15.95 -4.92 6.04
CA GLU A 65 15.78 -6.05 5.12
C GLU A 65 14.40 -6.08 4.45
N LEU A 66 13.42 -5.32 4.97
CA LEU A 66 12.10 -5.15 4.37
C LEU A 66 12.06 -4.05 3.30
N LEU A 67 13.09 -3.20 3.19
CA LEU A 67 13.11 -2.10 2.21
C LEU A 67 12.94 -2.59 0.76
N PRO A 68 13.61 -3.66 0.28
CA PRO A 68 13.42 -4.13 -1.09
C PRO A 68 11.97 -4.54 -1.39
N LEU A 69 11.30 -5.18 -0.42
CA LEU A 69 9.90 -5.56 -0.55
C LEU A 69 8.98 -4.33 -0.55
N TYR A 70 9.23 -3.37 0.35
CA TYR A 70 8.48 -2.13 0.41
C TYR A 70 8.56 -1.34 -0.91
N ASP A 71 9.75 -1.27 -1.48
CA ASP A 71 10.02 -0.57 -2.74
C ASP A 71 9.33 -1.24 -3.91
N GLU A 72 9.38 -2.57 -3.99
CA GLU A 72 8.70 -3.30 -5.05
C GLU A 72 7.18 -3.14 -4.94
N LEU A 73 6.59 -3.22 -3.75
CA LEU A 73 5.16 -2.98 -3.56
C LEU A 73 4.76 -1.55 -3.94
N THR A 74 5.58 -0.56 -3.58
CA THR A 74 5.39 0.85 -3.97
C THR A 74 5.44 1.01 -5.48
N ARG A 75 6.42 0.39 -6.14
CA ARG A 75 6.57 0.38 -7.61
C ARG A 75 5.35 -0.25 -8.29
N ARG A 76 4.86 -1.39 -7.81
CA ARG A 76 3.67 -2.07 -8.35
C ARG A 76 2.41 -1.24 -8.14
N ALA A 77 2.28 -0.56 -7.01
CA ALA A 77 1.18 0.37 -6.75
C ALA A 77 1.21 1.59 -7.70
N ARG A 78 2.39 2.14 -8.03
CA ARG A 78 2.51 3.23 -9.01
C ARG A 78 2.01 2.81 -10.40
N LEU A 79 2.35 1.60 -10.86
CA LEU A 79 1.83 1.07 -12.13
C LEU A 79 0.29 1.00 -12.17
N LEU A 80 -0.34 0.65 -11.05
CA LEU A 80 -1.80 0.65 -10.95
C LEU A 80 -2.40 2.06 -11.01
N VAL A 81 -1.69 3.08 -10.54
CA VAL A 81 -2.10 4.49 -10.69
C VAL A 81 -2.07 4.89 -12.16
N ASP A 82 -1.02 4.50 -12.89
CA ASP A 82 -0.90 4.76 -14.33
C ASP A 82 -2.02 4.07 -15.12
N GLU A 83 -2.34 2.82 -14.78
CA GLU A 83 -3.48 2.09 -15.37
C GLU A 83 -4.81 2.82 -15.14
N LYS A 84 -5.04 3.34 -13.92
CA LYS A 84 -6.23 4.13 -13.59
C LYS A 84 -6.34 5.39 -14.47
N ALA A 85 -5.24 6.08 -14.72
CA ALA A 85 -5.19 7.26 -15.57
C ALA A 85 -5.55 6.93 -17.03
N VAL A 86 -5.03 5.81 -17.56
CA VAL A 86 -5.30 5.36 -18.94
C VAL A 86 -6.76 4.92 -19.13
N VAL A 87 -7.36 4.25 -18.15
CA VAL A 87 -8.78 3.85 -18.20
C VAL A 87 -9.70 5.08 -18.08
N GLY A 88 -9.36 6.05 -17.22
CA GLY A 88 -10.08 7.31 -17.12
C GLY A 88 -10.04 8.13 -18.42
N GLY A 89 -8.87 8.18 -19.09
CA GLY A 89 -8.71 8.87 -20.36
C GLY A 89 -9.48 8.26 -21.53
N ARG A 90 -9.58 6.92 -21.59
CA ARG A 90 -10.35 6.21 -22.63
C ARG A 90 -11.88 6.38 -22.51
N LEU A 91 -12.40 6.65 -21.32
CA LEU A 91 -13.83 6.94 -21.10
C LEU A 91 -14.18 8.43 -21.28
N GLY A 92 -13.18 9.32 -21.26
CA GLY A 92 -13.34 10.76 -21.52
C GLY A 92 -13.33 11.15 -23.00
N ALA A 93 -12.84 10.27 -23.88
CA ALA A 93 -12.96 10.41 -25.33
C ALA A 93 -14.35 9.94 -25.79
N LYS A 94 -15.40 10.73 -25.51
CA LYS A 94 -16.69 10.55 -26.18
C LYS A 94 -16.61 11.18 -27.58
N VAL A 95 -16.95 10.36 -28.57
CA VAL A 95 -17.34 10.71 -29.94
C VAL A 95 -18.48 11.73 -29.94
#